data_AF-A0A3L6N2G6-F1
#
_entry.id   AF-A0A3L6N2G6-F1
#
_cell.length_a   1.000
_cell.length_b   1.000
_cell.length_c   1.000
_cell.angle_alpha   90.00
_cell.angle_beta   90.00
_cell.angle_gamma   90.00
#
_symmetry.space_group_name_H-M   'P 1'
#
loop_
_entity.id
_entity.type
_entity.pdbx_description
1 polymer ?
#
loop_
_entity_poly.entity_id
_entity_poly.type
_entity_poly.pdbx_seq_one_letter_code
_entity_poly.pdbx_strand_id
1 'polypeptide(L)'
;MGPEQDRNSVEVIRKVLDYDTPDLVVLNDDLINGDSTFAHNSTHYIDQIVEPLVNRSLTWASNYGNHDHNYNIAGDDILDREQMWPGSRTQKMVNETMSGTTNYYLAVYPANCSDTTDCSPRLLLWFFDSRGGNYYQGNSQQN
;
A
#
# COMPACT_ATOMS: atom_id res chain seq x y z
N MET A 1 10.51 -14.64 -1.27
CA MET A 1 9.23 -14.87 -0.57
C MET A 1 9.13 -16.33 -0.14
N GLY A 2 8.34 -16.58 0.89
CA GLY A 2 8.09 -17.92 1.42
C GLY A 2 7.40 -17.86 2.79
N PRO A 3 6.61 -18.87 3.18
CA PRO A 3 5.73 -18.78 4.35
C PRO A 3 6.43 -18.39 5.66
N GLU A 4 7.70 -18.77 5.83
CA GLU A 4 8.49 -18.43 7.02
C GLU A 4 9.01 -16.99 6.98
N GLN A 5 9.52 -16.54 5.82
CA GLN A 5 9.98 -15.17 5.64
C GLN A 5 8.82 -14.18 5.77
N ASP A 6 7.68 -14.49 5.16
CA ASP A 6 6.48 -13.65 5.17
C ASP A 6 5.95 -13.52 6.62
N ARG A 7 5.94 -14.63 7.38
CA ARG A 7 5.57 -14.62 8.81
C ARG A 7 6.54 -13.76 9.64
N ASN A 8 7.84 -13.84 9.39
CA ASN A 8 8.83 -13.05 10.12
C ASN A 8 8.66 -11.55 9.85
N SER A 9 8.36 -11.15 8.61
CA SER A 9 8.05 -9.75 8.27
C SER A 9 6.81 -9.25 9.01
N VAL A 10 5.72 -10.02 9.03
CA VAL A 10 4.51 -9.68 9.79
C VAL A 10 4.79 -9.60 11.30
N GLU A 11 5.65 -10.46 11.83
CA GLU A 11 6.06 -10.41 13.24
C GLU A 11 6.82 -9.12 13.57
N VAL A 12 7.67 -8.64 12.66
CA VAL A 12 8.35 -7.34 12.83
C VAL A 12 7.33 -6.21 12.87
N ILE A 13 6.35 -6.18 11.94
CA ILE A 13 5.28 -5.18 11.94
C ILE A 13 4.54 -5.21 13.29
N ARG A 14 4.14 -6.39 13.76
CA ARG A 14 3.48 -6.55 15.07
C ARG A 14 4.31 -5.98 16.21
N LYS A 15 5.60 -6.33 16.28
CA LYS A 15 6.50 -5.86 17.35
C LYS A 15 6.66 -4.35 17.35
N VAL A 16 6.74 -3.71 16.18
CA VAL A 16 6.80 -2.26 16.07
C VAL A 16 5.49 -1.63 16.58
N LEU A 17 4.34 -2.19 16.20
CA LEU A 17 3.02 -1.70 16.62
C LEU A 17 2.63 -2.06 18.07
N ASP A 18 3.34 -3.00 18.69
CA ASP A 18 3.24 -3.27 20.12
C ASP A 18 4.08 -2.27 20.93
N TYR A 19 5.13 -1.72 20.32
CA TYR A 19 6.00 -0.72 20.94
C TYR A 19 5.46 0.70 20.78
N ASP A 20 4.87 1.03 19.63
CA ASP A 20 4.32 2.35 19.31
C ASP A 20 2.86 2.25 18.82
N THR A 21 2.07 3.27 19.12
CA THR A 21 0.63 3.34 18.78
C THR A 21 0.36 4.51 17.83
N PRO A 22 0.71 4.39 16.53
CA PRO A 22 0.57 5.49 15.58
C PRO A 22 -0.89 5.71 15.17
N ASP A 23 -1.23 6.94 14.77
CA ASP A 23 -2.53 7.25 14.15
C ASP A 23 -2.59 6.84 12.66
N LEU A 24 -1.43 6.77 11.99
CA LEU A 24 -1.28 6.39 10.58
C LEU A 24 -0.04 5.52 10.39
N VAL A 25 -0.21 4.39 9.70
CA VAL A 25 0.90 3.57 9.19
C VAL A 25 1.04 3.75 7.69
N VAL A 26 2.27 3.95 7.21
CA VAL A 26 2.58 3.99 5.78
C VAL A 26 3.42 2.76 5.41
N LEU A 27 2.94 1.96 4.47
CA LEU A 27 3.65 0.84 3.87
C LEU A 27 4.28 1.30 2.55
N ASN A 28 5.60 1.41 2.49
CA ASN A 28 6.28 2.05 1.36
C ASN A 28 6.96 1.02 0.44
N ASP A 29 6.45 0.94 -0.79
CA ASP A 29 6.97 0.19 -1.94
C ASP A 29 7.14 -1.32 -1.73
N ASP A 30 7.12 -2.06 -2.84
CA ASP A 30 7.44 -3.49 -2.95
C ASP A 30 6.74 -4.36 -1.89
N LEU A 31 5.43 -4.18 -1.75
CA LEU A 31 4.60 -4.93 -0.79
C LEU A 31 4.60 -6.43 -1.14
N ILE A 32 4.57 -6.73 -2.43
CA ILE A 32 4.58 -8.11 -2.94
C ILE A 32 5.69 -8.24 -3.98
N ASN A 33 6.48 -9.32 -3.88
CA ASN A 33 7.45 -9.62 -4.93
C ASN A 33 6.82 -10.44 -6.06
N GLY A 34 6.49 -9.82 -7.19
CA GLY A 34 5.86 -10.51 -8.33
C GLY A 34 6.64 -11.69 -8.95
N ASP A 35 7.93 -11.88 -8.63
CA ASP A 35 8.78 -12.93 -9.23
C ASP A 35 8.53 -14.34 -8.66
N SER A 36 7.87 -14.46 -7.50
CA SER A 36 7.65 -15.76 -6.81
C SER A 36 6.18 -16.14 -6.62
N THR A 37 5.23 -15.32 -7.08
CA THR A 37 3.79 -15.58 -6.96
C THR A 37 3.20 -16.16 -8.23
N PHE A 38 2.59 -17.35 -8.13
CA PHE A 38 1.66 -17.83 -9.17
C PHE A 38 0.44 -16.88 -9.20
N ALA A 39 0.08 -16.39 -10.39
CA ALA A 39 -0.91 -15.34 -10.64
C ALA A 39 -2.28 -15.50 -9.95
N HIS A 40 -2.65 -16.72 -9.55
CA HIS A 40 -3.98 -17.02 -9.02
C HIS A 40 -4.25 -16.47 -7.60
N ASN A 41 -3.24 -16.10 -6.80
CA ASN A 41 -3.44 -15.69 -5.38
C ASN A 41 -2.49 -14.57 -4.90
N SER A 42 -1.82 -13.84 -5.78
CA SER A 42 -0.78 -12.88 -5.37
C SER A 42 -1.30 -11.76 -4.44
N THR A 43 -2.52 -11.28 -4.66
CA THR A 43 -3.12 -10.23 -3.82
C THR A 43 -3.50 -10.70 -2.41
N HIS A 44 -3.61 -12.02 -2.15
CA HIS A 44 -3.90 -12.52 -0.79
C HIS A 44 -2.78 -12.25 0.22
N TYR A 45 -1.56 -11.98 -0.24
CA TYR A 45 -0.48 -11.55 0.65
C TYR A 45 -0.77 -10.18 1.29
N ILE A 46 -1.57 -9.33 0.65
CA ILE A 46 -2.06 -8.08 1.25
C ILE A 46 -2.80 -8.35 2.55
N ASP A 47 -3.63 -9.40 2.60
CA ASP A 47 -4.38 -9.76 3.80
C ASP A 47 -3.45 -10.00 4.98
N GLN A 48 -2.33 -10.71 4.75
CA GLN A 48 -1.34 -11.00 5.77
C GLN A 48 -0.59 -9.75 6.22
N ILE A 49 -0.24 -8.87 5.27
CA ILE A 49 0.47 -7.61 5.54
C ILE A 49 -0.39 -6.67 6.39
N VAL A 50 -1.68 -6.53 6.06
CA VAL A 50 -2.57 -5.56 6.71
C VAL A 50 -3.28 -6.11 7.95
N GLU A 51 -3.35 -7.42 8.14
CA GLU A 51 -3.95 -8.06 9.33
C GLU A 51 -3.53 -7.41 10.66
N PRO A 52 -2.24 -7.15 10.96
CA PRO A 52 -1.86 -6.49 12.21
C PRO A 52 -2.38 -5.05 12.34
N LEU A 53 -2.61 -4.35 11.22
CA LEU A 53 -3.16 -2.99 11.18
C LEU A 53 -4.66 -3.01 11.42
N VAL A 54 -5.36 -3.89 10.72
CA VAL A 54 -6.81 -4.10 10.80
C VAL A 54 -7.21 -4.54 12.21
N ASN A 55 -6.49 -5.51 12.80
CA ASN A 55 -6.75 -6.00 14.15
C ASN A 55 -6.59 -4.91 15.23
N ARG A 56 -5.79 -3.87 14.95
CA ARG A 56 -5.58 -2.72 15.82
C ARG A 56 -6.46 -1.52 15.47
N SER A 57 -7.35 -1.64 14.48
CA SER A 57 -8.20 -0.55 13.97
C SER A 57 -7.41 0.69 13.54
N LEU A 58 -6.19 0.50 13.01
CA LEU A 58 -5.33 1.58 12.57
C LEU A 58 -5.74 2.10 11.19
N THR A 59 -5.55 3.40 10.95
CA THR A 59 -5.57 3.93 9.58
C THR A 59 -4.22 3.68 8.94
N TRP A 60 -4.21 3.38 7.64
CA TRP A 60 -2.99 3.05 6.93
C TRP A 60 -3.06 3.46 5.46
N ALA A 61 -1.89 3.59 4.84
CA ALA A 61 -1.73 4.00 3.46
C ALA A 61 -0.52 3.28 2.85
N SER A 62 -0.45 3.21 1.53
CA SER A 62 0.65 2.58 0.81
C SER A 62 0.99 3.28 -0.51
N ASN A 63 2.21 3.10 -0.97
CA ASN A 63 2.65 3.39 -2.33
C ASN A 63 3.39 2.19 -2.91
N TYR A 64 3.39 2.08 -4.23
CA TYR A 64 3.81 0.88 -4.93
C TYR A 64 5.14 1.08 -5.65
N GLY A 65 5.94 0.03 -5.55
CA GLY A 65 7.26 -0.06 -6.15
C GLY A 65 7.26 -0.87 -7.45
N ASN A 66 8.44 -1.10 -8.00
CA ASN A 66 8.59 -1.86 -9.24
C ASN A 66 8.21 -3.34 -9.11
N HIS A 67 8.23 -3.93 -7.91
CA HIS A 67 7.84 -5.32 -7.71
C HIS A 67 6.32 -5.53 -7.61
N ASP A 68 5.58 -4.46 -7.30
CA ASP A 68 4.12 -4.41 -7.28
C ASP A 68 3.52 -4.28 -8.69
N HIS A 69 4.37 -4.00 -9.69
CA HIS A 69 4.03 -4.01 -11.12
C HIS A 69 4.83 -5.09 -11.86
N ASN A 70 4.26 -6.27 -12.01
CA ASN A 70 4.95 -7.39 -12.67
C ASN A 70 4.01 -8.18 -13.60
N TYR A 71 4.56 -9.14 -14.33
CA TYR A 71 3.82 -9.91 -15.33
C TYR A 71 2.55 -10.57 -14.77
N ASN A 72 2.61 -11.02 -13.51
CA ASN A 72 1.54 -11.75 -12.82
C ASN A 72 0.76 -10.90 -11.79
N ILE A 73 1.05 -9.61 -11.66
CA ILE A 73 0.43 -8.74 -10.65
C ILE A 73 0.24 -7.33 -11.20
N ALA A 74 -1.01 -6.85 -11.20
CA ALA A 74 -1.32 -5.47 -11.52
C ALA A 74 -1.44 -4.67 -10.22
N GLY A 75 -0.81 -3.50 -10.15
CA GLY A 75 -0.95 -2.61 -9.00
C GLY A 75 -2.41 -2.26 -8.71
N ASP A 76 -3.25 -2.14 -9.74
CA ASP A 76 -4.69 -1.89 -9.56
C ASP A 76 -5.40 -3.04 -8.81
N ASP A 77 -5.00 -4.30 -9.01
CA ASP A 77 -5.55 -5.44 -8.28
C ASP A 77 -5.10 -5.44 -6.80
N ILE A 78 -3.88 -4.94 -6.54
CA ILE A 78 -3.39 -4.72 -5.17
C ILE A 78 -4.25 -3.65 -4.49
N LEU A 79 -4.47 -2.52 -5.16
CA LEU A 79 -5.30 -1.43 -4.64
C LEU A 79 -6.73 -1.89 -4.35
N ASP A 80 -7.35 -2.62 -5.28
CA ASP A 80 -8.69 -3.16 -5.10
C ASP A 80 -8.76 -4.10 -3.88
N ARG A 81 -7.71 -4.90 -3.64
CA ARG A 81 -7.64 -5.79 -2.47
C ARG A 81 -7.44 -5.02 -1.17
N GLU A 82 -6.56 -4.02 -1.16
CA GLU A 82 -6.32 -3.13 -0.02
C GLU A 82 -7.62 -2.43 0.42
N GLN A 83 -8.43 -1.98 -0.54
CA GLN A 83 -9.70 -1.30 -0.28
C GLN A 83 -10.81 -2.19 0.28
N MET A 84 -10.63 -3.51 0.30
CA MET A 84 -11.55 -4.42 0.98
C MET A 84 -11.42 -4.37 2.51
N TRP A 85 -10.32 -3.82 3.03
CA TRP A 85 -10.02 -3.78 4.44
C TRP A 85 -10.24 -2.38 5.04
N PRO A 86 -10.75 -2.28 6.28
CA PRO A 86 -10.97 -0.98 6.91
C PRO A 86 -9.64 -0.27 7.18
N GLY A 87 -9.71 1.05 7.28
CA GLY A 87 -8.57 1.90 7.62
C GLY A 87 -7.68 2.28 6.43
N SER A 88 -7.82 1.63 5.27
CA SER A 88 -7.07 1.98 4.06
C SER A 88 -7.38 3.40 3.61
N ARG A 89 -6.32 4.18 3.34
CA ARG A 89 -6.34 5.53 2.79
C ARG A 89 -5.64 5.60 1.44
N THR A 90 -5.16 4.47 0.92
CA THR A 90 -4.48 4.39 -0.38
C THR A 90 -5.41 4.78 -1.50
N GLN A 91 -4.95 5.63 -2.42
CA GLN A 91 -5.75 6.16 -3.51
C GLN A 91 -5.01 6.14 -4.84
N LYS A 92 -5.80 6.16 -5.91
CA LYS A 92 -5.34 6.42 -7.29
C LYS A 92 -5.95 7.74 -7.75
N MET A 93 -5.18 8.83 -7.66
CA MET A 93 -5.65 10.17 -8.06
C MET A 93 -5.24 10.55 -9.49
N VAL A 94 -4.32 9.79 -10.08
CA VAL A 94 -3.85 10.00 -11.46
C VAL A 94 -4.36 8.85 -12.33
N ASN A 95 -5.06 9.17 -13.41
CA ASN A 95 -5.62 8.20 -14.34
C ASN A 95 -4.91 8.28 -15.70
N GLU A 96 -3.62 7.99 -15.69
CA GLU A 96 -2.76 7.94 -16.88
C GLU A 96 -2.09 6.58 -16.99
N THR A 97 -2.07 6.00 -18.19
CA THR A 97 -1.50 4.66 -18.44
C THR A 97 -0.04 4.53 -17.99
N MET A 98 0.69 5.65 -18.00
CA MET A 98 2.10 5.74 -17.61
C MET A 98 2.31 6.30 -16.20
N SER A 99 1.26 6.44 -15.38
CA SER A 99 1.43 6.93 -14.00
C SER A 99 1.69 5.84 -12.98
N GLY A 100 1.26 4.60 -13.22
CA GLY A 100 1.23 3.56 -12.19
C GLY A 100 -0.13 3.55 -11.51
N THR A 101 -0.19 3.09 -10.26
CA THR A 101 -1.45 2.97 -9.51
C THR A 101 -1.52 3.98 -8.38
N THR A 102 -0.51 4.08 -7.52
CA THR A 102 -0.61 4.82 -6.24
C THR A 102 0.08 6.17 -6.26
N ASN A 103 -0.39 7.05 -7.14
CA ASN A 103 -0.02 8.48 -7.12
C ASN A 103 -1.14 9.32 -6.52
N TYR A 104 -0.93 9.81 -5.31
CA TYR A 104 -1.94 10.53 -4.53
C TYR A 104 -1.30 11.34 -3.41
N TYR A 105 -2.12 12.07 -2.66
CA TYR A 105 -1.70 12.71 -1.43
C TYR A 105 -2.71 12.46 -0.30
N LEU A 106 -2.23 12.54 0.93
CA LEU A 106 -3.07 12.59 2.13
C LEU A 106 -2.86 13.91 2.87
N ALA A 107 -3.96 14.55 3.20
CA ALA A 107 -3.98 15.75 4.01
C ALA A 107 -4.02 15.38 5.50
N VAL A 108 -3.07 15.90 6.27
CA VAL A 108 -3.01 15.72 7.72
C VAL A 108 -3.54 16.98 8.39
N TYR A 109 -4.58 16.80 9.20
CA TYR A 109 -5.28 17.87 9.89
C TYR A 109 -4.83 18.00 11.34
N PRO A 110 -5.08 19.15 12.00
CA PRO A 110 -4.88 19.29 13.43
C PRO A 110 -5.67 18.24 14.23
N ALA A 111 -5.13 17.75 15.34
CA ALA A 111 -5.77 16.74 16.18
C ALA A 111 -7.14 17.16 16.76
N ASN A 112 -7.38 18.47 16.90
CA ASN A 112 -8.66 19.02 17.37
C ASN A 112 -9.65 19.30 16.22
N CYS A 113 -9.34 18.91 14.99
CA CYS A 113 -10.24 19.06 13.86
C CYS A 113 -11.31 17.97 13.87
N SER A 114 -12.56 18.35 14.09
CA SER A 114 -13.71 17.43 14.06
C SER A 114 -14.40 17.36 12.70
N ASP A 115 -14.24 18.39 11.86
CA ASP A 115 -14.78 18.45 10.50
C ASP A 115 -13.70 19.03 9.57
N THR A 116 -13.25 18.21 8.62
CA THR A 116 -12.18 18.58 7.69
C THR A 116 -12.57 19.67 6.71
N THR A 117 -13.87 19.97 6.55
CA THR A 117 -14.35 21.07 5.69
C THR A 117 -14.11 22.45 6.28
N ASP A 118 -14.01 22.54 7.61
CA ASP A 118 -13.76 23.78 8.36
C ASP A 118 -12.30 23.94 8.81
N CYS A 119 -11.44 22.95 8.50
CA CYS A 119 -10.03 22.95 8.88
C CYS A 119 -9.11 23.08 7.68
N SER A 120 -8.00 23.81 7.86
CA SER A 120 -6.89 23.75 6.90
C SER A 120 -5.92 22.63 7.28
N PRO A 121 -5.44 21.83 6.30
CA PRO A 121 -4.42 20.82 6.56
C PRO A 121 -3.10 21.48 6.99
N ARG A 122 -2.35 20.78 7.84
CA ARG A 122 -1.04 21.22 8.36
C ARG A 122 0.13 20.59 7.62
N LEU A 123 -0.10 19.44 7.01
CA LEU A 123 0.89 18.70 6.24
C LEU A 123 0.17 17.98 5.09
N LEU A 124 0.83 17.91 3.94
CA LEU A 124 0.44 17.03 2.84
C LEU A 124 1.51 15.94 2.73
N LEU A 125 1.09 14.69 2.83
CA LEU A 125 1.92 13.53 2.53
C LEU A 125 1.72 13.18 1.06
N TRP A 126 2.79 13.22 0.27
CA TRP A 126 2.76 12.88 -1.14
C TRP A 126 3.29 11.46 -1.33
N PHE A 127 2.53 10.68 -2.10
CA PHE A 127 2.83 9.29 -2.41
C PHE A 127 3.06 9.18 -3.91
N PHE A 128 4.20 8.61 -4.28
CA PHE A 128 4.61 8.46 -5.66
C PHE A 128 4.87 6.98 -5.92
N ASP A 129 4.15 6.45 -6.90
CA ASP A 129 4.38 5.11 -7.41
C ASP A 129 5.69 5.17 -8.21
N SER A 130 6.71 4.43 -7.76
CA SER A 130 8.01 4.49 -8.43
C SER A 130 7.97 3.89 -9.84
N ARG A 131 6.89 3.16 -10.16
CA ARG A 131 6.75 2.32 -11.35
C ARG A 131 7.96 1.38 -11.48
N GLY A 132 8.15 0.85 -12.68
CA GLY A 132 9.22 -0.09 -13.02
C GLY A 132 8.69 -1.51 -13.24
N GLY A 133 9.59 -2.48 -13.35
CA GLY A 133 9.18 -3.87 -13.59
C GLY A 133 8.52 -4.08 -14.96
N ASN A 134 7.39 -4.77 -14.97
CA ASN A 134 6.66 -5.12 -16.21
C ASN A 134 5.23 -4.59 -16.16
N TYR A 135 4.66 -4.25 -17.33
CA TYR A 135 3.21 -4.14 -17.44
C TYR A 135 2.58 -5.52 -17.18
N TYR A 136 1.38 -5.54 -16.60
CA TYR A 136 0.63 -6.79 -16.39
C TYR A 136 0.45 -7.52 -17.74
N GLN A 137 0.88 -8.78 -17.79
CA GLN A 137 0.91 -9.59 -19.01
C GLN A 137 1.57 -8.89 -20.22
N GLY A 138 2.50 -7.97 -19.98
CA GLY A 138 3.10 -7.11 -20.99
C GLY A 138 4.63 -7.05 -20.91
N ASN A 139 5.19 -6.05 -21.59
CA ASN A 139 6.64 -5.82 -21.64
C ASN A 139 7.13 -5.01 -20.43
N SER A 140 8.45 -4.92 -20.27
CA SER A 140 9.10 -4.02 -19.32
C SER A 140 8.58 -2.59 -19.47
N GLN A 141 8.35 -1.92 -18.34
CA GLN A 141 8.02 -0.49 -18.35
C GLN A 141 9.27 0.31 -18.73
N GLN A 142 9.10 1.41 -19.46
CA GLN A 142 10.17 2.38 -19.70
C GLN A 142 10.25 3.31 -18.48
N ASN A 143 11.47 3.52 -17.98
CA ASN A 143 11.79 4.48 -16.93
C ASN A 143 11.94 5.89 -17.50
#